data_AF-A0A366LVD6-F1
#
_entry.id   AF-A0A366LVD6-F1
#
_cell.length_a   1.000
_cell.length_b   1.000
_cell.length_c   1.000
_cell.angle_alpha   90.00
_cell.angle_beta   90.00
_cell.angle_gamma   90.00
#
_symmetry.space_group_name_H-M   'P 1'
#
loop_
_entity.id
_entity.type
_entity.pdbx_description
1 polymer ?
#
loop_
_entity_poly.entity_id
_entity_poly.type
_entity_poly.pdbx_seq_one_letter_code
_entity_poly.pdbx_strand_id
1 'polypeptide(L)'
;MLQAGQEERVNSRPAGLQVEESGLDSDWLLVRDVADLSSGGVLVSRQRFSAFVAAALSGEVQPAERRGLALLEIGELSERPRWLVTTYESWMAFLVAAQQGDFDQYVLRRRM
;
A
#
# COMPACT_ATOMS: atom_id res chain seq x y z
N MET A 1 16.08 -37.94 24.17
CA MET A 1 15.82 -36.51 24.42
C MET A 1 16.03 -35.79 23.10
N LEU A 2 14.96 -35.33 22.47
CA LEU A 2 15.00 -34.52 21.24
C LEU A 2 14.90 -33.07 21.68
N GLN A 3 15.95 -32.27 21.47
CA GLN A 3 15.93 -30.84 21.76
C GLN A 3 15.81 -30.04 20.47
N ALA A 4 14.78 -29.20 20.49
CA ALA A 4 14.65 -27.89 19.85
C ALA A 4 14.82 -27.83 18.32
N GLY A 5 13.68 -27.93 17.63
CA GLY A 5 13.50 -27.24 16.36
C GLY A 5 13.61 -25.73 16.60
N GLN A 6 14.71 -25.12 16.15
CA GLN A 6 14.75 -23.70 15.87
C GLN A 6 13.84 -23.46 14.66
N GLU A 7 12.59 -23.09 14.93
CA GLU A 7 11.82 -22.32 13.96
C GLU A 7 12.57 -20.99 13.79
N GLU A 8 13.42 -20.92 12.77
CA GLU A 8 13.79 -19.66 12.14
C GLU A 8 12.48 -18.98 11.76
N ARG A 9 12.00 -18.12 12.65
CA ARG A 9 11.02 -17.10 12.29
C ARG A 9 11.73 -16.27 11.23
N VAL A 10 11.52 -16.64 9.97
CA VAL A 10 11.80 -15.78 8.82
C VAL A 10 11.15 -14.46 9.20
N ASN A 11 12.01 -13.49 9.52
CA ASN A 11 11.58 -12.16 9.88
C ASN A 11 11.18 -11.51 8.56
N SER A 12 10.02 -11.96 8.04
CA SER A 12 9.41 -11.46 6.83
C SER A 12 9.19 -9.98 7.07
N ARG A 13 10.05 -9.13 6.51
CA ARG A 13 9.70 -7.72 6.35
C ARG A 13 8.29 -7.70 5.74
N PRO A 14 7.36 -6.87 6.23
CA PRO A 14 6.06 -6.76 5.60
C PRO A 14 6.31 -6.43 4.12
N ALA A 15 5.93 -7.33 3.22
CA ALA A 15 6.03 -7.08 1.78
C ALA A 15 4.82 -6.22 1.38
N GLY A 16 5.00 -5.34 0.40
CA GLY A 16 3.89 -4.56 -0.13
C GLY A 16 3.86 -3.11 0.31
N LEU A 17 2.66 -2.54 0.17
CA LEU A 17 2.39 -1.15 0.51
C LEU A 17 1.98 -1.04 1.98
N GLN A 18 2.66 -0.16 2.70
CA GLN A 18 2.28 0.23 4.05
C GLN A 18 1.33 1.43 3.99
N VAL A 19 0.27 1.37 4.79
CA VAL A 19 -0.72 2.45 4.93
C VAL A 19 -0.82 2.80 6.40
N GLU A 20 -0.67 4.08 6.72
CA GLU A 20 -0.77 4.60 8.08
C GLU A 20 -1.60 5.89 8.10
N GLU A 21 -2.13 6.26 9.28
CA GLU A 21 -2.78 7.55 9.46
C GLU A 21 -1.77 8.69 9.30
N SER A 22 -2.17 9.73 8.59
CA SER A 22 -1.35 10.93 8.45
C SER A 22 -1.37 11.75 9.74
N GLY A 23 -0.26 12.42 10.06
CA GLY A 23 -0.21 13.41 11.14
C GLY A 23 -0.89 14.75 10.81
N LEU A 24 -1.49 14.90 9.63
CA LEU A 24 -2.22 16.11 9.23
C LEU A 24 -3.60 16.19 9.89
N ASP A 25 -4.43 15.16 9.67
CA ASP A 25 -5.71 14.93 10.33
C ASP A 25 -6.18 13.49 10.02
N SER A 26 -7.33 13.08 10.58
CA SER A 26 -7.86 11.72 10.45
C SER A 26 -8.34 11.34 9.05
N ASP A 27 -8.58 12.30 8.15
CA ASP A 27 -9.06 12.05 6.79
C ASP A 27 -7.93 11.76 5.80
N TRP A 28 -6.68 11.98 6.20
CA TRP A 28 -5.49 11.72 5.38
C TRP A 28 -4.78 10.44 5.79
N LEU A 29 -4.27 9.75 4.78
CA LEU A 29 -3.44 8.57 4.91
C LEU A 29 -2.09 8.82 4.25
N LEU A 30 -1.07 8.14 4.78
CA LEU A 30 0.24 8.08 4.19
C LEU A 30 0.51 6.68 3.67
N VAL A 31 0.82 6.58 2.38
CA VAL A 31 1.11 5.31 1.70
C VAL A 31 2.58 5.28 1.31
N ARG A 32 3.25 4.15 1.60
CA ARG A 32 4.67 3.91 1.29
C ARG A 32 4.85 2.49 0.76
N ASP A 33 5.88 2.25 -0.04
CA ASP A 33 6.36 0.88 -0.31
C ASP A 33 7.41 0.53 0.75
N VAL A 34 7.30 -0.66 1.36
CA VAL A 34 8.30 -1.16 2.32
C VAL A 34 9.66 -1.40 1.66
N ALA A 35 9.70 -1.63 0.35
CA ALA A 35 10.93 -1.76 -0.43
C ALA A 35 11.64 -0.41 -0.67
N ASP A 36 10.93 0.73 -0.55
CA ASP A 36 11.50 2.07 -0.69
C ASP A 36 11.41 2.88 0.61
N LEU A 37 12.23 2.48 1.59
CA LEU A 37 12.34 3.16 2.88
C LEU A 37 12.95 4.58 2.78
N SER A 38 13.47 4.97 1.61
CA SER A 38 14.01 6.31 1.37
C SER A 38 12.93 7.32 0.99
N SER A 39 11.78 6.84 0.54
CA SER A 39 10.64 7.66 0.17
C SER A 39 9.88 8.16 1.40
N GLY A 40 9.51 9.44 1.37
CA GLY A 40 8.59 10.02 2.36
C GLY A 40 7.16 9.46 2.25
N GLY A 41 6.84 8.75 1.16
CA GLY A 41 5.50 8.30 0.83
C GLY A 41 4.67 9.32 0.07
N VAL A 42 3.42 8.95 -0.16
CA VAL A 42 2.41 9.78 -0.81
C VAL A 42 1.22 9.99 0.11
N LEU A 43 0.74 11.22 0.17
CA LEU A 43 -0.44 11.58 0.95
C LEU A 43 -1.69 11.47 0.08
N VAL A 44 -2.71 10.82 0.63
CA VAL A 44 -3.98 10.54 -0.05
C VAL A 44 -5.13 10.66 0.94
N SER A 45 -6.28 11.21 0.53
CA SER A 45 -7.47 11.17 1.39
C SER A 45 -8.01 9.75 1.53
N ARG A 46 -8.72 9.46 2.62
CA ARG A 46 -9.43 8.18 2.80
C ARG A 46 -10.42 7.90 1.65
N GLN A 47 -11.07 8.94 1.13
CA GLN A 47 -11.99 8.80 -0.01
C GLN A 47 -11.24 8.35 -1.27
N ARG A 48 -10.14 9.02 -1.61
CA ARG A 48 -9.31 8.68 -2.76
C ARG A 48 -8.67 7.30 -2.60
N PHE A 49 -8.19 6.96 -1.40
CA PHE A 49 -7.64 5.66 -1.09
C PHE A 49 -8.68 4.54 -1.21
N SER A 50 -9.89 4.75 -0.69
CA SER A 50 -11.01 3.82 -0.85
C SER A 50 -11.33 3.54 -2.32
N ALA A 51 -11.40 4.60 -3.15
CA ALA A 51 -11.60 4.46 -4.59
C ALA A 51 -10.43 3.73 -5.27
N PHE A 52 -9.19 4.04 -4.86
CA PHE A 52 -7.98 3.38 -5.37
C PHE A 52 -7.97 1.88 -5.09
N VAL A 53 -8.27 1.45 -3.85
CA VAL A 53 -8.33 0.02 -3.50
C VAL A 53 -9.39 -0.70 -4.33
N ALA A 54 -10.58 -0.11 -4.48
CA ALA A 54 -11.63 -0.70 -5.30
C ALA A 54 -11.22 -0.83 -6.78
N ALA A 55 -10.58 0.20 -7.35
CA ALA A 55 -10.11 0.21 -8.73
C ALA A 55 -8.91 -0.73 -8.96
N ALA A 56 -8.05 -0.89 -7.95
CA ALA A 56 -6.95 -1.85 -7.97
C ALA A 56 -7.47 -3.29 -8.01
N LEU A 57 -8.46 -3.60 -7.17
CA LEU A 57 -9.08 -4.93 -7.10
C LEU A 57 -9.91 -5.27 -8.35
N SER A 58 -10.50 -4.28 -9.02
CA SER A 58 -11.20 -4.47 -10.29
C SER A 58 -10.26 -4.55 -11.50
N GLY A 59 -8.97 -4.24 -11.32
CA GLY A 59 -7.97 -4.17 -12.39
C GLY A 59 -8.04 -2.91 -13.26
N GLU A 60 -8.87 -1.92 -12.87
CA GLU A 60 -8.96 -0.61 -13.51
C GLU A 60 -7.71 0.24 -13.26
N VAL A 61 -7.12 0.11 -12.07
CA VAL A 61 -5.81 0.68 -11.76
C VAL A 61 -4.75 -0.40 -11.91
N GLN A 62 -3.77 -0.11 -12.77
CA GLN A 62 -2.56 -0.92 -12.93
C GLN A 62 -1.33 -0.02 -12.83
N PRO A 63 -0.22 -0.51 -12.25
CA PRO A 63 1.01 0.24 -12.19
C PRO A 63 1.56 0.50 -13.59
N ALA A 64 2.06 1.72 -13.82
CA ALA A 64 2.84 2.02 -15.00
C ALA A 64 4.27 1.50 -14.82
N GLU A 65 4.74 0.65 -15.74
CA GLU A 65 6.12 0.15 -15.69
C GLU A 65 7.11 1.22 -16.16
N ARG A 66 8.20 1.42 -15.40
CA ARG A 66 9.33 2.27 -15.77
C ARG A 66 10.62 1.66 -15.27
N ARG A 67 11.48 1.22 -16.21
CA ARG A 67 12.84 0.72 -15.92
C ARG A 67 12.86 -0.38 -14.83
N GLY A 68 11.92 -1.32 -14.90
CA GLY A 68 11.79 -2.42 -13.94
C GLY A 68 11.13 -2.05 -12.61
N LEU A 69 10.66 -0.81 -12.46
CA LEU A 69 9.83 -0.36 -11.33
C LEU A 69 8.38 -0.19 -11.77
N ALA A 70 7.49 -0.22 -10.79
CA ALA A 70 6.06 0.05 -10.94
C ALA A 70 5.73 1.42 -10.33
N LEU A 71 4.95 2.23 -11.03
CA LEU A 71 4.49 3.54 -10.54
C LEU A 71 2.98 3.55 -10.41
N LEU A 72 2.49 4.00 -9.25
CA LEU A 72 1.07 4.12 -8.93
C LEU A 72 0.71 5.59 -8.72
N GLU A 73 -0.26 6.11 -9.48
CA GLU A 73 -0.80 7.46 -9.24
C GLU A 73 -1.90 7.40 -8.17
N ILE A 74 -1.53 7.71 -6.93
CA ILE A 74 -2.45 7.63 -5.79
C ILE A 74 -2.46 8.91 -4.95
N GLY A 75 -1.38 9.69 -4.98
CA GLY A 75 -1.28 10.94 -4.22
C GLY A 75 -2.23 12.01 -4.77
N GLU A 76 -2.85 12.76 -3.85
CA GLU A 76 -3.91 13.71 -4.18
C GLU A 76 -3.43 15.18 -4.16
N LEU A 77 -2.45 15.49 -3.31
CA LEU A 77 -1.97 16.85 -3.12
C LEU A 77 -0.98 17.25 -4.24
N SER A 78 -1.22 18.39 -4.90
CA SER A 78 -0.36 18.91 -5.98
C SER A 78 1.02 19.36 -5.51
N GLU A 79 1.14 19.81 -4.26
CA GLU A 79 2.43 20.22 -3.67
C GLU A 79 3.25 19.05 -3.09
N ARG A 80 2.75 17.81 -3.26
CA ARG A 80 3.38 16.59 -2.76
C ARG A 80 3.57 15.59 -3.90
N PRO A 81 4.43 14.57 -3.73
CA PRO A 81 4.54 13.49 -4.69
C PRO A 81 3.18 12.83 -4.95
N ARG A 82 2.79 12.74 -6.23
CA ARG A 82 1.56 12.06 -6.67
C ARG A 82 1.76 10.57 -6.95
N TRP A 83 2.99 10.21 -7.24
CA TRP A 83 3.37 8.87 -7.67
C TRP A 83 4.04 8.13 -6.52
N LEU A 84 3.49 6.96 -6.21
CA LEU A 84 4.17 5.98 -5.38
C LEU A 84 5.03 5.10 -6.30
N VAL A 85 6.33 5.07 -6.03
CA VAL A 85 7.25 4.14 -6.66
C VAL A 85 7.19 2.84 -5.86
N THR A 86 6.98 1.73 -6.55
CA THR A 86 6.85 0.40 -5.96
C THR A 86 7.53 -0.67 -6.81
N THR A 87 7.68 -1.86 -6.25
CA THR A 87 8.01 -3.08 -7.01
C THR A 87 6.75 -3.81 -7.46
N TYR A 88 6.84 -4.65 -8.50
CA TYR A 88 5.71 -5.50 -8.91
C TYR A 88 5.36 -6.54 -7.84
N GLU A 89 6.35 -7.07 -7.14
CA GLU A 89 6.14 -7.96 -5.99
C GLU A 89 5.34 -7.27 -4.88
N SER A 90 5.71 -6.04 -4.53
CA SER A 90 4.99 -5.27 -3.50
C SER A 90 3.58 -4.88 -3.96
N TRP A 91 3.39 -4.60 -5.24
CA TRP A 91 2.05 -4.41 -5.81
C TRP A 91 1.19 -5.66 -5.69
N MET A 92 1.71 -6.84 -6.03
CA MET A 92 0.98 -8.10 -5.91
C MET A 92 0.67 -8.43 -4.45
N ALA A 93 1.60 -8.20 -3.53
CA ALA A 93 1.38 -8.36 -2.09
C ALA A 93 0.26 -7.42 -1.60
N PHE A 94 0.24 -6.17 -2.06
CA PHE A 94 -0.84 -5.23 -1.77
C PHE A 94 -2.20 -5.73 -2.27
N LEU A 95 -2.29 -6.25 -3.49
CA LEU A 95 -3.56 -6.78 -4.02
C LEU A 95 -4.07 -7.95 -3.17
N VAL A 96 -3.18 -8.86 -2.76
CA VAL A 96 -3.54 -9.99 -1.89
C VAL A 96 -4.04 -9.50 -0.52
N ALA A 97 -3.33 -8.58 0.12
CA ALA A 97 -3.73 -7.97 1.39
C ALA A 97 -5.08 -7.24 1.28
N ALA A 98 -5.30 -6.52 0.18
CA ALA A 98 -6.56 -5.82 -0.09
C ALA A 98 -7.73 -6.79 -0.26
N GLN A 99 -7.53 -7.93 -0.94
CA GLN A 99 -8.55 -8.99 -1.05
C GLN A 99 -8.90 -9.63 0.31
N GLN A 100 -7.94 -9.66 1.24
CA GLN A 100 -8.11 -10.20 2.59
C GLN A 100 -8.76 -9.21 3.57
N GLY A 101 -8.93 -7.94 3.17
CA GLY A 101 -9.55 -6.90 3.98
C GLY A 101 -8.59 -6.16 4.91
N ASP A 102 -7.27 -6.28 4.71
CA ASP A 102 -6.25 -5.65 5.57
C ASP A 102 -6.34 -4.11 5.61
N PHE A 103 -6.98 -3.53 4.60
CA PHE A 103 -7.17 -2.09 4.48
C PHE A 103 -8.59 -1.60 4.84
N ASP A 104 -9.48 -2.48 5.32
CA ASP A 104 -10.88 -2.14 5.61
C ASP A 104 -11.04 -0.98 6.61
N GLN A 105 -10.10 -0.84 7.54
CA GLN A 105 -10.07 0.27 8.50
C GLN A 105 -9.78 1.64 7.88
N TYR A 106 -9.18 1.66 6.69
CA TYR A 106 -8.80 2.86 5.94
C TYR A 106 -9.79 3.20 4.82
N VAL A 107 -10.59 2.22 4.41
CA VAL A 107 -11.57 2.33 3.33
C VAL A 107 -12.92 2.79 3.89
N LEU A 108 -13.49 3.84 3.32
CA LEU A 108 -14.87 4.21 3.62
C LEU A 108 -15.81 3.11 3.13
N ARG A 109 -16.55 2.47 4.04
CA ARG A 109 -17.61 1.52 3.66
C ARG A 109 -18.67 2.30 2.89
N ARG A 110 -18.83 2.00 1.60
CA ARG A 110 -19.99 2.51 0.83
C ARG A 110 -21.24 2.02 1.55
N ARG A 111 -22.04 2.94 2.10
CA ARG A 111 -23.43 2.63 2.45
C ARG A 111 -24.12 2.32 1.13
N MET A 112 -24.43 1.04 0.90
CA MET A 112 -25.36 0.62 -0.15
C MET A 112 -26.76 1.13 0.18
#